data_AF-A0A922VFN8-F1
#
_entry.id   AF-A0A922VFN8-F1
#
_cell.length_a   1.000
_cell.length_b   1.000
_cell.length_c   1.000
_cell.angle_alpha   90.00
_cell.angle_beta   90.00
_cell.angle_gamma   90.00
#
_symmetry.space_group_name_H-M   'P 1'
#
loop_
_entity.id
_entity.type
_entity.pdbx_description
1 polymer ?
#
loop_
_entity_poly.entity_id
_entity_poly.type
_entity_poly.pdbx_seq_one_letter_code
_entity_poly.pdbx_strand_id
1 'polypeptide(L)' 'MAPIMALGAVALTSACAPLRGHQGYVIDVDLVNSVQPGVDNRQSVAQVLGKPSFTSQFNEGEWFYVSRDTRYY' A
#
# COMPACT_ATOMS: atom_id res chain seq x y z
N MET A 1 -46.48 -9.66 -10.66
CA MET A 1 -45.38 -9.59 -11.65
C MET A 1 -44.71 -8.20 -11.73
N ALA A 2 -44.86 -7.34 -10.71
CA ALA A 2 -44.19 -6.02 -10.62
C ALA A 2 -42.95 -5.93 -9.68
N PRO A 3 -42.75 -6.79 -8.64
CA PRO A 3 -41.69 -6.53 -7.67
C PRO A 3 -40.29 -6.94 -8.16
N ILE A 4 -40.21 -7.83 -9.14
CA ILE A 4 -38.94 -8.35 -9.68
C ILE A 4 -38.20 -7.26 -10.49
N MET A 5 -38.95 -6.38 -11.15
CA MET A 5 -38.37 -5.33 -11.99
C MET A 5 -37.74 -4.19 -11.17
N ALA A 6 -38.32 -3.88 -10.00
CA ALA A 6 -37.78 -2.89 -9.07
C ALA A 6 -36.47 -3.36 -8.40
N LEU A 7 -36.35 -4.67 -8.13
CA LEU A 7 -35.15 -5.25 -7.50
C LEU A 7 -33.92 -5.22 -8.43
N GLY A 8 -34.12 -5.41 -9.74
CA GLY A 8 -33.05 -5.35 -10.73
C GLY A 8 -32.42 -3.96 -10.88
N ALA A 9 -33.21 -2.89 -10.70
CA ALA A 9 -32.73 -1.52 -10.83
C ALA A 9 -31.76 -1.11 -9.71
N VAL A 10 -31.92 -1.66 -8.50
CA VAL A 10 -31.03 -1.37 -7.36
C VAL A 10 -29.69 -2.11 -7.48
N ALA A 11 -29.67 -3.29 -8.13
CA ALA A 11 -28.44 -4.04 -8.36
C ALA A 11 -27.52 -3.39 -9.41
N LEU A 12 -28.06 -2.53 -10.29
CA LEU A 12 -27.27 -1.85 -11.32
C LEU A 12 -26.49 -0.63 -10.79
N THR A 13 -26.83 -0.10 -9.61
CA THR A 13 -26.16 1.07 -9.03
C THR A 13 -24.93 0.73 -8.20
N SER A 14 -24.72 -0.56 -7.84
CA SER A 14 -23.54 -0.99 -7.08
C SER A 14 -22.25 -1.07 -7.90
N ALA A 15 -22.30 -0.82 -9.22
CA ALA A 15 -21.13 -0.84 -10.08
C ALA A 15 -20.25 0.43 -9.99
N CYS A 16 -20.73 1.52 -9.39
CA CYS A 16 -19.98 2.77 -9.21
C CYS A 16 -19.29 2.88 -7.84
N ALA A 17 -18.88 1.76 -7.23
CA ALA A 17 -18.07 1.83 -6.02
C ALA A 17 -16.68 2.40 -6.35
N PRO A 18 -16.21 3.46 -5.67
CA PRO A 18 -14.91 4.06 -5.95
C PRO A 18 -13.81 3.04 -5.63
N LEU A 19 -13.05 2.66 -6.66
CA LEU A 19 -11.90 1.80 -6.48
C LEU A 19 -10.83 2.57 -5.69
N ARG A 20 -10.28 1.93 -4.66
CA ARG A 20 -9.06 2.39 -3.98
C ARG A 20 -7.95 1.45 -4.41
N GLY A 21 -6.95 1.98 -5.11
CA GLY A 21 -5.73 1.25 -5.42
C GLY A 21 -4.69 1.52 -4.35
N HIS A 22 -4.15 0.48 -3.74
CA HIS A 22 -2.92 0.56 -2.94
C HIS A 22 -1.81 -0.11 -3.72
N GLN A 23 -0.73 0.62 -4.02
CA GLN A 23 0.39 0.09 -4.79
C GLN A 23 1.72 0.49 -4.13
N GLY A 24 2.64 -0.46 -3.99
CA GLY A 24 3.97 -0.25 -3.41
C GLY A 24 4.18 -1.00 -2.11
N TYR A 25 5.09 -0.49 -1.28
CA TYR A 25 5.39 -1.05 0.03
C TYR A 25 4.21 -0.81 1.00
N VAL A 26 3.88 -1.76 1.86
CA VAL A 26 2.88 -1.56 2.92
C VAL A 26 3.62 -1.08 4.15
N ILE A 27 3.53 0.23 4.44
CA ILE A 27 4.21 0.83 5.58
C ILE A 27 3.48 0.42 6.86
N ASP A 28 4.18 -0.32 7.71
CA ASP A 28 3.79 -0.49 9.11
C ASP A 28 4.59 0.49 9.97
N VAL A 29 3.89 1.47 10.54
CA VAL A 29 4.50 2.57 11.31
C VAL A 29 5.19 2.04 12.57
N ASP A 30 4.68 0.97 13.18
CA ASP A 30 5.29 0.41 14.39
C ASP A 30 6.61 -0.29 14.06
N LEU A 31 6.68 -1.01 12.93
CA LEU A 31 7.93 -1.60 12.46
C LEU A 31 8.95 -0.53 12.05
N VAL A 32 8.53 0.53 11.37
CA VAL A 32 9.43 1.64 11.02
C VAL A 32 9.96 2.34 12.28
N ASN A 33 9.12 2.56 13.29
CA ASN A 33 9.52 3.18 14.55
C ASN A 33 10.42 2.27 15.41
N SER A 34 10.38 0.96 15.20
CA SER A 34 11.26 0.02 15.91
C SER A 34 12.72 0.13 15.48
N VAL A 35 12.97 0.62 14.25
CA VAL A 35 14.33 0.77 13.70
C VAL A 35 15.06 1.89 14.44
N GLN A 36 16.12 1.53 15.17
CA GLN A 36 16.91 2.45 15.99
C GLN A 36 18.29 2.74 15.37
N PRO A 37 18.60 4.03 15.07
CA PRO A 37 19.93 4.42 14.61
C PRO A 37 21.02 4.02 15.60
N GLY A 38 22.09 3.41 15.10
CA GLY A 38 23.24 2.98 15.91
C GLY A 38 23.08 1.61 16.59
N VAL A 39 21.87 1.05 16.61
CA VAL A 39 21.61 -0.33 17.07
C VAL A 39 21.30 -1.23 15.88
N ASP A 40 20.39 -0.79 15.01
CA ASP A 40 20.02 -1.51 13.82
C ASP A 40 21.03 -1.34 12.68
N ASN A 41 21.28 -2.43 11.97
CA ASN A 41 22.12 -2.46 10.79
C ASN A 41 21.27 -2.79 9.54
N ARG A 42 21.85 -2.64 8.35
CA ARG A 42 21.11 -2.86 7.08
C ARG A 42 20.43 -4.23 7.00
N GLN A 43 21.00 -5.24 7.62
CA GLN A 43 20.47 -6.60 7.60
C GLN A 43 19.28 -6.76 8.55
N SER A 44 19.34 -6.17 9.76
CA SER A 44 18.18 -6.15 10.67
C SER A 44 17.03 -5.32 10.11
N VAL A 45 17.33 -4.16 9.52
CA VAL A 45 16.32 -3.32 8.85
C VAL A 45 15.64 -4.06 7.71
N ALA A 46 16.39 -4.81 6.89
CA ALA A 46 15.81 -5.64 5.83
C ALA A 46 14.95 -6.80 6.36
N GLN A 47 15.20 -7.30 7.57
CA GLN A 47 14.35 -8.34 8.18
C GLN A 47 13.06 -7.75 8.77
N VAL A 48 13.13 -6.56 9.35
CA VAL A 48 11.98 -5.85 9.91
C VAL A 48 11.10 -5.29 8.79
N LEU A 49 11.70 -4.51 7.87
CA LEU A 49 10.96 -3.81 6.83
C LEU A 49 10.85 -4.61 5.52
N GLY A 50 11.65 -5.64 5.29
CA GLY A 50 11.61 -6.43 4.05
C GLY A 50 12.40 -5.80 2.90
N LYS A 51 12.01 -6.13 1.65
CA LYS A 51 12.72 -5.65 0.45
C LYS A 51 12.30 -4.20 0.15
N PRO A 52 13.27 -3.28 -0.08
CA PRO A 52 12.93 -1.91 -0.44
C PRO A 52 12.21 -1.83 -1.78
N SER A 53 11.41 -0.78 -1.95
CA SER A 53 10.70 -0.51 -3.21
C SER A 53 11.68 -0.20 -4.33
N PHE A 54 12.74 0.57 -4.03
CA PHE A 54 13.85 0.81 -4.94
C PHE A 54 15.12 1.19 -4.16
N THR A 55 16.27 0.95 -4.79
CA THR A 55 17.58 1.38 -4.30
C THR A 55 18.06 2.55 -5.14
N SER A 56 18.80 3.48 -4.55
CA SER A 56 19.43 4.57 -5.32
C SER A 56 20.35 4.01 -6.41
N GLN A 57 20.30 4.60 -7.61
CA GLN A 57 21.17 4.25 -8.73
C GLN A 57 22.47 5.06 -8.77
N PHE A 58 22.52 6.17 -8.03
CA PHE A 58 23.63 7.12 -8.07
C PHE A 58 24.54 7.02 -6.83
N ASN A 59 23.98 6.53 -5.72
CA ASN A 59 24.71 6.38 -4.48
C ASN A 59 24.45 4.98 -3.93
N GLU A 60 25.51 4.16 -3.84
CA GLU A 60 25.41 2.79 -3.37
C GLU A 60 25.15 2.77 -1.85
N GLY A 61 23.89 2.66 -1.44
CA GLY A 61 23.56 2.45 -0.03
C GLY A 61 22.23 3.02 0.46
N GLU A 62 21.53 3.82 -0.34
CA GLU A 62 20.22 4.36 0.03
C GLU A 62 19.08 3.46 -0.45
N TRP A 63 18.19 3.13 0.47
CA TRP A 63 16.99 2.33 0.24
C TRP A 63 15.74 3.17 0.45
N PHE A 64 14.80 3.07 -0.48
CA PHE A 64 13.55 3.81 -0.42
C PHE A 64 12.37 2.86 -0.32
N TYR A 65 11.51 3.10 0.67
CA TYR A 65 10.24 2.43 0.89
C TYR A 65 9.13 3.43 0.59
N VAL A 66 8.41 3.23 -0.52
CA VAL A 66 7.39 4.19 -0.97
C VAL A 66 6.07 3.48 -1.20
N SER A 67 5.00 4.11 -0.73
CA SER A 67 3.61 3.68 -0.93
C SER A 67 2.88 4.73 -1.75
N ARG A 68 2.01 4.29 -2.67
CA ARG A 68 1.12 5.16 -3.42
C ARG A 68 -0.32 4.70 -3.23
N ASP A 69 -1.12 5.59 -2.68
CA ASP A 69 -2.56 5.41 -2.55
C ASP A 69 -3.25 6.16 -3.68
N THR A 70 -3.94 5.42 -4.55
CA THR A 70 -4.68 5.99 -5.67
C THR A 70 -6.17 5.94 -5.36
N ARG A 71 -6.80 7.12 -5.33
CA ARG A 71 -8.25 7.25 -5.20
C ARG A 71 -8.83 7.65 -6.55
N TYR A 72 -9.57 6.74 -7.16
CA TYR A 72 -10.36 7.04 -8.36
C TYR A 72 -11.64 7.76 -7.93
N TYR A 73 -11.88 8.95 -8.49
CA TYR A 73 -13.07 9.78 -8.23
C TYR A 73 -14.14 9.59 -9.31
#